data_AF-A0A7C4ILC3-F1
#
_entry.id   AF-A0A7C4ILC3-F1
#
_cell.length_a   1.000
_cell.length_b   1.000
_cell.length_c   1.000
_cell.angle_alpha   90.00
_cell.angle_beta   90.00
_cell.angle_gamma   90.00
#
_symmetry.space_group_name_H-M   'P 1'
#
loop_
_entity.id
_entity.type
_entity.pdbx_description
1 polymer ?
#
loop_
_entity_poly.entity_id
_entity_poly.type
_entity_poly.pdbx_seq_one_letter_code
_entity_poly.pdbx_strand_id
1 'polypeptide(L)'
;MQPHGMPRNEYSIMRRLIREIDGVQLYSLQKSGADGRPKVPIRGMDIIDYMEEVRDFADTAALIENLDLVISVDTAVLHVAGAMGKQAWALLPYAPDWRWMLNRNDSPWYPTMTLFRQPMFGDWESVLKGVAQVLQEEIAMQKNETFGTSFGTSLQTEGEPDR
;
A
#
# COMPACT_ATOMS: atom_id res chain seq x y z
N MET A 1 16.40 0.74 -24.71
CA MET A 1 16.15 -0.02 -23.48
C MET A 1 14.87 0.53 -22.85
N GLN A 2 13.74 -0.16 -22.94
CA GLN A 2 12.51 0.28 -22.26
C GLN A 2 12.60 -0.09 -20.77
N PRO A 3 12.22 0.79 -19.83
CA PRO A 3 12.10 0.39 -18.44
C PRO A 3 10.98 -0.65 -18.33
N HIS A 4 11.30 -1.78 -17.69
CA HIS A 4 10.42 -2.93 -17.49
C HIS A 4 9.28 -2.57 -16.53
N GLY A 5 8.25 -1.88 -17.04
CA GLY A 5 6.98 -1.72 -16.35
C GLY A 5 6.16 -3.01 -16.41
N MET A 6 5.23 -3.15 -15.46
CA MET A 6 4.24 -4.22 -15.38
C MET A 6 3.51 -4.42 -16.73
N PRO A 7 3.57 -5.58 -17.41
CA PRO A 7 2.87 -5.79 -18.68
C PRO A 7 1.33 -5.68 -18.59
N ARG A 8 0.68 -5.45 -19.74
CA ARG A 8 -0.76 -5.11 -19.84
C ARG A 8 -1.72 -6.15 -19.21
N ASN A 9 -1.35 -7.43 -19.20
CA ASN A 9 -2.12 -8.52 -18.60
C ASN A 9 -2.22 -8.40 -17.07
N GLU A 10 -1.18 -7.89 -16.42
CA GLU A 10 -1.12 -7.80 -14.97
C GLU A 10 -2.00 -6.68 -14.41
N TYR A 11 -2.22 -5.61 -15.18
CA TYR A 11 -3.24 -4.61 -14.84
C TYR A 11 -4.65 -5.22 -14.75
N SER A 12 -4.94 -6.31 -15.48
CA SER A 12 -6.24 -6.99 -15.37
C SER A 12 -6.37 -7.82 -14.09
N ILE A 13 -5.26 -8.42 -13.65
CA ILE A 13 -5.18 -9.19 -12.40
C ILE A 13 -5.25 -8.24 -11.21
N MET A 14 -4.48 -7.14 -11.25
CA MET A 14 -4.53 -6.09 -10.25
C MET A 14 -5.95 -5.53 -10.12
N ARG A 15 -6.63 -5.26 -11.25
CA ARG A 15 -8.04 -4.82 -11.23
C ARG A 15 -8.97 -5.83 -10.59
N ARG A 16 -8.84 -7.11 -10.92
CA ARG A 16 -9.70 -8.14 -10.32
C ARG A 16 -9.49 -8.22 -8.81
N LEU A 17 -8.23 -8.34 -8.39
CA LEU A 17 -7.87 -8.51 -6.99
C LEU A 17 -8.28 -7.32 -6.14
N ILE A 18 -8.06 -6.09 -6.62
CA ILE A 18 -8.39 -4.88 -5.87
C ILE A 18 -9.91 -4.64 -5.82
N ARG A 19 -10.65 -4.92 -6.89
CA ARG A 19 -12.12 -4.77 -6.90
C ARG A 19 -12.84 -5.68 -5.92
N GLU A 20 -12.22 -6.79 -5.54
CA GLU A 20 -12.79 -7.77 -4.60
C GLU A 20 -12.47 -7.42 -3.14
N ILE A 21 -11.73 -6.34 -2.87
CA ILE A 21 -11.37 -5.91 -1.52
C ILE A 21 -12.38 -4.86 -1.05
N ASP A 22 -13.31 -5.29 -0.21
CA ASP A 22 -14.29 -4.40 0.43
C ASP A 22 -13.71 -3.65 1.62
N GLY A 23 -14.08 -2.37 1.77
CA GLY A 23 -13.69 -1.54 2.91
C GLY A 23 -12.40 -0.75 2.73
N VAL A 24 -11.95 -0.56 1.48
CA VAL A 24 -10.83 0.34 1.15
C VAL A 24 -11.29 1.46 0.22
N GLN A 25 -10.58 2.58 0.28
CA GLN A 25 -10.68 3.66 -0.69
C GLN A 25 -9.33 3.86 -1.34
N LEU A 26 -9.30 3.93 -2.67
CA LEU A 26 -8.06 3.96 -3.43
C LEU A 26 -7.74 5.39 -3.85
N TYR A 27 -6.49 5.78 -3.64
CA TYR A 27 -5.96 7.08 -4.05
C TYR A 27 -4.80 6.87 -5.02
N SER A 28 -4.81 7.58 -6.15
CA SER A 28 -3.69 7.61 -7.08
C SER A 28 -2.59 8.52 -6.52
N LEU A 29 -1.36 7.99 -6.47
CA LEU A 29 -0.15 8.79 -6.21
C LEU A 29 0.71 8.96 -7.48
N GLN A 30 0.20 8.55 -8.64
CA GLN A 30 0.94 8.63 -9.89
C GLN A 30 0.82 10.02 -10.51
N LYS A 31 1.92 10.80 -10.46
CA LYS A 31 2.01 12.05 -11.22
C LYS A 31 2.16 11.73 -12.71
N SER A 32 1.49 12.49 -13.57
CA SER A 32 1.73 12.46 -15.02
C SER A 32 3.21 12.75 -15.28
N GLY A 33 3.88 11.91 -16.07
CA GLY A 33 5.31 12.07 -16.31
C GLY A 33 5.62 13.38 -17.05
N ALA A 34 6.76 14.00 -16.72
CA ALA A 34 7.30 15.12 -17.50
C ALA A 34 7.62 14.73 -18.97
N ASP A 35 7.71 13.43 -19.24
CA ASP A 35 7.86 12.84 -20.57
C ASP A 35 6.55 12.72 -21.35
N GLY A 36 5.45 13.26 -20.82
CA GLY A 36 4.14 13.27 -21.47
C GLY A 36 3.47 11.91 -21.52
N ARG A 37 3.97 10.89 -20.80
CA ARG A 37 3.27 9.60 -20.70
C ARG A 37 1.94 9.82 -19.98
N PRO A 38 0.81 9.55 -20.67
CA PRO A 38 -0.49 9.72 -20.05
C PRO A 38 -0.62 8.74 -18.89
N LYS A 39 -1.24 9.18 -17.80
CA LYS A 39 -1.75 8.25 -16.78
C LYS A 39 -2.59 7.21 -17.50
N VAL A 40 -2.33 5.94 -17.26
CA VAL A 40 -3.16 4.87 -17.83
C VAL A 40 -4.38 4.75 -16.92
N PRO A 41 -5.60 5.13 -17.39
CA PRO A 41 -6.77 5.07 -16.53
C PRO A 41 -7.02 3.62 -16.13
N ILE A 42 -7.08 3.37 -14.83
CA ILE A 42 -7.43 2.03 -14.33
C ILE A 42 -8.95 1.87 -14.34
N ARG A 43 -9.54 1.82 -15.55
CA ARG A 43 -10.98 1.61 -15.79
C ARG A 43 -11.60 0.53 -14.88
N GLY A 44 -12.75 0.82 -14.29
CA GLY A 44 -13.48 -0.15 -13.46
C GLY A 44 -12.95 -0.28 -12.04
N MET A 45 -12.06 0.62 -11.59
CA MET A 45 -11.77 0.84 -10.18
C MET A 45 -12.19 2.26 -9.81
N ASP A 46 -12.75 2.42 -8.61
CA ASP A 46 -13.05 3.72 -8.05
C ASP A 46 -11.79 4.25 -7.38
N ILE A 47 -11.02 5.06 -8.14
CA ILE A 47 -9.77 5.67 -7.67
C ILE A 47 -9.97 7.18 -7.62
N ILE A 48 -9.69 7.76 -6.47
CA ILE A 48 -9.61 9.20 -6.27
C ILE A 48 -8.23 9.68 -6.72
N ASP A 49 -8.17 10.72 -7.55
CA ASP A 49 -6.91 11.22 -8.13
C ASP A 49 -6.80 12.73 -7.91
N TYR A 50 -5.97 13.12 -6.95
CA TYR A 50 -5.60 14.53 -6.65
C TYR A 50 -4.23 14.91 -7.24
N MET A 51 -3.71 14.12 -8.18
CA MET A 51 -2.37 14.37 -8.69
C MET A 51 -2.32 15.53 -9.68
N GLU A 52 -3.42 16.20 -10.00
CA GLU A 52 -3.38 17.47 -10.75
C GLU A 52 -2.99 18.65 -9.83
N GLU A 53 -3.39 18.58 -8.56
CA GLU A 53 -3.15 19.58 -7.53
C GLU A 53 -1.75 19.49 -6.89
N VAL A 54 -1.12 18.32 -6.94
CA VAL A 54 0.21 18.07 -6.36
C VAL A 54 1.31 18.73 -7.21
N ARG A 55 2.07 19.69 -6.66
CA ARG A 55 3.11 20.42 -7.41
C ARG A 55 4.52 19.91 -7.18
N ASP A 56 4.78 19.43 -5.96
CA ASP A 56 6.11 18.96 -5.54
C ASP A 56 6.01 17.78 -4.56
N PHE A 57 7.15 17.38 -4.00
CA PHE A 57 7.20 16.29 -3.02
C PHE A 57 6.59 16.67 -1.67
N ALA A 58 6.50 17.95 -1.31
CA ALA A 58 5.84 18.37 -0.09
C ALA A 58 4.32 18.16 -0.21
N ASP A 59 3.72 18.52 -1.35
CA ASP A 59 2.32 18.22 -1.65
C ASP A 59 2.07 16.69 -1.69
N THR A 60 3.01 15.91 -2.24
CA THR A 60 2.94 14.44 -2.25
C THR A 60 2.98 13.86 -0.84
N ALA A 61 3.89 14.36 0.01
CA ALA A 61 4.00 13.96 1.41
C ALA A 61 2.72 14.31 2.19
N ALA A 62 2.14 15.49 1.96
CA ALA A 62 0.88 15.89 2.57
C ALA A 62 -0.28 14.94 2.21
N LEU A 63 -0.33 14.46 0.97
CA LEU A 63 -1.31 13.44 0.57
C LEU A 63 -1.03 12.09 1.27
N ILE A 64 0.22 11.63 1.27
CA ILE A 64 0.64 10.39 1.94
C ILE A 64 0.34 10.40 3.44
N GLU A 65 0.44 11.56 4.09
CA GLU A 65 0.18 11.69 5.53
C GLU A 65 -1.24 11.24 5.91
N ASN A 66 -2.20 11.40 5.00
CA ASN A 66 -3.60 11.03 5.18
C ASN A 66 -3.92 9.58 4.76
N LEU A 67 -2.92 8.81 4.33
CA LEU A 67 -3.11 7.42 3.92
C LEU A 67 -2.71 6.45 5.03
N ASP A 68 -3.47 5.37 5.15
CA ASP A 68 -3.16 4.25 6.06
C ASP A 68 -2.03 3.37 5.52
N LEU A 69 -1.94 3.24 4.19
CA LEU A 69 -0.99 2.35 3.51
C LEU A 69 -0.64 2.89 2.12
N VAL A 70 0.64 2.86 1.77
CA VAL A 70 1.15 3.14 0.40
C VAL A 70 1.65 1.85 -0.24
N ILE A 71 1.08 1.45 -1.37
CA ILE A 71 1.54 0.28 -2.14
C ILE A 71 2.13 0.78 -3.46
N SER A 72 3.40 0.47 -3.73
CA SER A 72 4.07 0.95 -4.96
C SER A 72 5.23 0.07 -5.38
N VAL A 73 5.65 0.20 -6.64
CA VAL A 73 6.95 -0.28 -7.12
C VAL A 73 8.06 0.70 -6.71
N ASP A 74 9.32 0.38 -7.00
CA ASP A 74 10.48 1.24 -6.71
C ASP A 74 10.37 2.61 -7.43
N THR A 75 9.82 3.60 -6.73
CA THR A 75 9.51 4.95 -7.20
C THR A 75 9.82 5.97 -6.13
N ALA A 76 9.98 7.25 -6.51
CA ALA A 76 10.19 8.33 -5.56
C ALA A 76 9.09 8.42 -4.48
N VAL A 77 7.83 8.14 -4.83
CA VAL A 77 6.69 8.13 -3.90
C VAL A 77 6.88 7.07 -2.79
N LEU A 78 7.32 5.86 -3.16
CA LEU A 78 7.60 4.80 -2.19
C LEU A 78 8.66 5.22 -1.17
N HIS A 79 9.71 5.89 -1.66
CA HIS A 79 10.79 6.40 -0.81
C HIS A 79 10.35 7.55 0.09
N VAL A 80 9.49 8.46 -0.39
CA VAL A 80 8.90 9.51 0.45
C VAL A 80 8.07 8.89 1.57
N ALA A 81 7.19 7.93 1.27
CA ALA A 81 6.40 7.23 2.29
C ALA A 81 7.29 6.54 3.33
N GLY A 82 8.34 5.83 2.88
CA GLY A 82 9.31 5.19 3.77
C GLY A 82 10.07 6.18 4.65
N ALA A 83 10.51 7.31 4.10
CA ALA A 83 11.23 8.35 4.83
C ALA A 83 10.35 9.06 5.88
N MET A 84 9.04 9.11 5.64
CA MET A 84 8.05 9.63 6.60
C MET A 84 7.69 8.61 7.70
N GLY A 85 8.20 7.37 7.64
CA GLY A 85 7.83 6.31 8.58
C GLY A 85 6.38 5.84 8.42
N LYS A 86 5.77 6.06 7.25
CA LYS A 86 4.41 5.60 6.96
C LYS A 86 4.44 4.11 6.59
N GLN A 87 3.32 3.41 6.80
CA GLN A 87 3.20 2.02 6.37
C GLN A 87 3.27 1.96 4.84
N ALA A 88 4.20 1.17 4.30
CA ALA A 88 4.41 1.09 2.86
C ALA A 88 4.77 -0.32 2.40
N TRP A 89 4.25 -0.74 1.25
CA TRP A 89 4.57 -2.02 0.63
C TRP A 89 5.25 -1.82 -0.71
N ALA A 90 6.46 -2.37 -0.84
CA ALA A 90 7.26 -2.30 -2.05
C ALA A 90 7.07 -3.57 -2.90
N LEU A 91 6.66 -3.38 -4.15
CA LEU A 91 6.53 -4.45 -5.14
C LEU A 91 7.80 -4.48 -5.99
N LEU A 92 8.63 -5.50 -5.79
CA LEU A 92 9.98 -5.59 -6.34
C LEU A 92 10.06 -6.64 -7.45
N PRO A 93 10.77 -6.33 -8.56
CA PRO A 93 11.00 -7.29 -9.64
C PRO A 93 11.93 -8.41 -9.18
N TYR A 94 12.02 -9.48 -9.98
CA TYR A 94 12.85 -10.65 -9.66
C TYR A 94 14.33 -10.29 -9.43
N ALA A 95 14.86 -9.34 -10.20
CA ALA A 95 16.20 -8.79 -10.03
C ALA A 95 16.12 -7.34 -9.53
N PRO A 96 15.95 -7.11 -8.21
CA PRO A 96 15.85 -5.77 -7.65
C PRO A 96 17.23 -5.10 -7.55
N ASP A 97 17.23 -3.78 -7.37
CA ASP A 97 18.45 -3.06 -7.01
C ASP A 97 19.02 -3.54 -5.67
N TRP A 98 20.35 -3.44 -5.53
CA TRP A 98 21.11 -3.88 -4.35
C TRP A 98 20.56 -3.35 -3.02
N ARG A 99 19.98 -2.14 -3.00
CA ARG A 99 19.45 -1.51 -1.78
C ARG A 99 18.34 -2.32 -1.13
N TRP A 100 17.65 -3.13 -1.91
CA TRP A 100 16.54 -3.95 -1.45
C TRP A 100 16.99 -5.28 -0.84
N MET A 101 18.27 -5.67 -0.97
CA MET A 101 18.79 -6.96 -0.51
C MET A 101 18.08 -8.17 -1.16
N LEU A 102 18.64 -9.37 -0.94
CA LEU A 102 18.06 -10.65 -1.35
C LEU A 102 17.89 -11.48 -0.07
N ASN A 103 16.75 -12.16 0.11
CA ASN A 103 16.41 -12.98 1.30
C ASN A 103 15.85 -12.24 2.52
N ARG A 104 15.07 -11.18 2.29
CA ARG A 104 14.31 -10.52 3.36
C ARG A 104 13.05 -9.83 2.85
N ASN A 105 12.06 -9.66 3.71
CA ASN A 105 10.78 -9.02 3.43
C ASN A 105 10.61 -7.67 4.14
N ASP A 106 11.65 -7.18 4.82
CA ASP A 106 11.74 -5.87 5.48
C ASP A 106 12.80 -4.99 4.80
N SER A 107 12.68 -3.66 4.96
CA SER A 107 13.68 -2.70 4.47
C SER A 107 14.61 -2.27 5.61
N PRO A 108 15.95 -2.40 5.46
CA PRO A 108 16.89 -1.86 6.45
C PRO A 108 16.90 -0.32 6.49
N TRP A 109 16.33 0.33 5.48
CA TRP A 109 16.28 1.79 5.36
C TRP A 109 14.95 2.37 5.85
N TYR A 110 13.86 1.59 5.77
CA TYR A 110 12.50 2.04 6.08
C TYR A 110 11.82 1.00 6.98
N PRO A 111 11.86 1.15 8.31
CA PRO A 111 11.43 0.12 9.26
C PRO A 111 9.95 -0.29 9.13
N THR A 112 9.09 0.58 8.61
CA THR A 112 7.66 0.34 8.39
C THR A 112 7.34 -0.24 7.01
N MET A 113 8.37 -0.58 6.22
CA MET A 113 8.18 -1.02 4.84
C MET A 113 8.27 -2.55 4.71
N THR A 114 7.25 -3.14 4.08
CA THR A 114 7.19 -4.56 3.73
C THR A 114 7.54 -4.76 2.25
N LEU A 115 8.34 -5.77 1.93
CA LEU A 115 8.83 -6.05 0.59
C LEU A 115 8.17 -7.31 0.02
N PHE A 116 7.47 -7.15 -1.10
CA PHE A 116 6.92 -8.24 -1.91
C PHE A 116 7.75 -8.41 -3.17
N ARG A 117 8.25 -9.62 -3.42
CA ARG A 117 9.22 -9.87 -4.51
C ARG A 117 8.66 -10.87 -5.49
N GLN A 118 8.90 -10.62 -6.77
CA GLN A 118 8.67 -11.64 -7.78
C GLN A 118 9.55 -12.87 -7.50
N PRO A 119 8.95 -14.07 -7.40
CA PRO A 119 9.72 -15.31 -7.21
C PRO A 119 10.44 -15.72 -8.50
N MET A 120 9.92 -15.31 -9.65
CA MET A 120 10.47 -15.56 -10.97
C MET A 120 10.23 -14.34 -11.86
N PHE A 121 11.12 -14.11 -12.82
CA PHE A 121 10.99 -13.03 -13.77
C PHE A 121 9.62 -13.06 -14.48
N GLY A 122 8.87 -11.96 -14.38
CA GLY A 122 7.55 -11.82 -14.99
C GLY A 122 6.39 -12.41 -14.18
N ASP A 123 6.64 -13.07 -13.04
CA ASP A 123 5.58 -13.55 -12.16
C ASP A 123 5.07 -12.44 -11.21
N TRP A 124 4.47 -11.40 -11.78
CA TRP A 124 3.78 -10.37 -11.00
C TRP A 124 2.42 -10.85 -10.48
N GLU A 125 1.83 -11.88 -11.08
CA GLU A 125 0.56 -12.44 -10.61
C GLU A 125 0.68 -12.97 -9.18
N SER A 126 1.72 -13.75 -8.87
CA SER A 126 1.97 -14.25 -7.51
C SER A 126 2.19 -13.11 -6.52
N VAL A 127 2.91 -12.06 -6.93
CA VAL A 127 3.14 -10.85 -6.10
C VAL A 127 1.81 -10.18 -5.76
N LEU A 128 0.96 -9.92 -6.77
CA LEU A 128 -0.32 -9.25 -6.56
C LEU A 128 -1.28 -10.09 -5.71
N LYS A 129 -1.30 -11.42 -5.88
CA LYS A 129 -2.09 -12.31 -5.03
C LYS A 129 -1.66 -12.25 -3.58
N GLY A 130 -0.34 -12.27 -3.33
CA GLY A 130 0.20 -12.14 -1.98
C GLY A 130 -0.16 -10.80 -1.34
N VAL A 131 -0.03 -9.70 -2.08
CA VAL A 131 -0.45 -8.36 -1.64
C VAL A 131 -1.94 -8.33 -1.29
N ALA A 132 -2.80 -8.87 -2.17
CA ALA A 132 -4.24 -8.88 -1.95
C ALA A 132 -4.63 -9.69 -0.71
N GLN A 133 -4.01 -10.86 -0.51
CA GLN A 133 -4.24 -11.69 0.66
C GLN A 133 -3.87 -10.95 1.95
N VAL A 134 -2.65 -10.40 2.03
CA VAL A 134 -2.20 -9.67 3.23
C VAL A 134 -3.08 -8.46 3.49
N LEU A 135 -3.51 -7.73 2.44
CA LEU A 135 -4.41 -6.58 2.60
C LEU A 135 -5.78 -6.98 3.15
N GLN A 136 -6.35 -8.10 2.70
CA GLN A 136 -7.60 -8.62 3.24
C GLN A 136 -7.47 -9.01 4.71
N GLU A 137 -6.35 -9.61 5.10
CA GLU A 137 -6.05 -9.96 6.49
C GLU A 137 -5.95 -8.71 7.37
N GLU A 138 -5.21 -7.68 6.94
CA GLU A 138 -5.09 -6.39 7.65
C GLU A 138 -6.46 -5.71 7.85
N ILE A 139 -7.28 -5.65 6.81
CA ILE A 139 -8.63 -5.06 6.89
C ILE A 139 -9.51 -5.84 7.87
N ALA A 140 -9.43 -7.17 7.88
CA ALA A 140 -10.18 -8.01 8.81
C ALA A 140 -9.73 -7.78 10.27
N MET A 141 -8.43 -7.60 10.51
CA MET A 141 -7.89 -7.28 11.84
C MET A 141 -8.35 -5.90 12.31
N GLN A 142 -8.26 -4.87 11.47
CA GLN A 142 -8.72 -3.51 11.82
C GLN A 142 -10.22 -3.45 12.15
N LYS A 143 -11.04 -4.22 11.43
CA LYS A 143 -12.47 -4.37 11.76
C LYS A 143 -12.62 -4.96 13.17
N ASN A 144 -11.90 -6.03 13.49
CA ASN A 144 -11.99 -6.68 14.81
C ASN A 144 -11.52 -5.77 15.97
N GLU A 145 -10.48 -4.97 15.77
CA GLU A 145 -10.00 -4.01 16.79
C GLU A 145 -11.01 -2.88 17.04
N THR A 146 -11.63 -2.38 15.97
CA THR A 146 -12.69 -1.37 16.05
C THR A 146 -13.92 -1.91 16.82
N PHE A 147 -14.31 -3.17 16.58
CA PHE A 147 -15.42 -3.79 17.32
C PHE A 147 -15.06 -4.11 18.78
N GLY A 148 -13.85 -4.60 19.06
CA GLY A 148 -13.40 -4.97 20.41
C GLY A 148 -13.31 -3.79 21.38
N THR A 149 -12.99 -2.59 20.89
CA THR A 149 -12.86 -1.38 21.71
C THR A 149 -14.22 -0.81 22.15
N SER A 150 -15.31 -1.14 21.43
CA SER A 150 -16.66 -0.62 21.71
C SER A 150 -17.45 -1.38 22.81
N PHE A 151 -16.96 -2.52 23.29
CA PHE A 151 -17.65 -3.35 24.31
C PHE A 151 -17.03 -3.30 25.72
N GLY A 152 -16.07 -2.40 25.97
CA GLY A 152 -15.27 -2.41 27.19
C GLY A 152 -15.40 -1.18 28.10
N THR A 153 -16.59 -0.66 28.40
CA THR A 153 -16.75 0.25 29.56
C THR A 153 -18.17 0.27 30.12
N SER A 154 -18.42 -0.54 31.15
CA SER A 154 -19.46 -0.46 32.22
C SER A 154 -19.50 -1.84 32.89
N LEU A 155 -19.37 -2.09 34.19
CA LEU A 155 -19.45 -1.34 35.44
C LEU A 155 -18.68 -2.15 36.50
N GLN A 156 -17.97 -1.49 37.41
CA GLN A 156 -17.91 -1.88 38.83
C GLN A 156 -17.33 -0.71 39.63
N THR A 157 -18.20 0.25 39.95
CA THR A 157 -18.00 1.19 41.06
C THR A 157 -18.72 0.64 42.30
N GLU A 158 -17.93 0.43 43.36
CA GLU A 158 -18.24 0.65 44.78
C GLU A 158 -19.46 -0.07 45.40
N GLY A 159 -19.40 -0.68 46.58
CA GLY A 159 -18.37 -0.74 47.60
C GLY A 159 -18.94 -1.56 48.76
N GLU A 160 -18.08 -2.31 49.42
CA GLU A 160 -18.36 -2.95 50.70
C GLU A 160 -17.71 -2.08 51.79
N PRO A 161 -18.43 -1.78 52.88
CA PRO A 161 -17.76 -1.75 54.16
C PRO A 161 -18.54 -2.54 55.22
N ASP A 162 -17.90 -3.61 55.68
CA ASP A 162 -17.68 -3.99 57.08
C ASP A 162 -18.73 -3.48 58.11
N ARG A 163 -19.70 -4.33 58.45
CA ARG A 163 -20.10 -4.74 59.82
C ARG A 163 -21.37 -5.60 59.83
#